data_AF-A0AAW0WMU1-F1
#
_entry.id   AF-A0AAW0WMU1-F1
#
_cell.length_a   1.000
_cell.length_b   1.000
_cell.length_c   1.000
_cell.angle_alpha   90.00
_cell.angle_beta   90.00
_cell.angle_gamma   90.00
#
_symmetry.space_group_name_H-M   'P 1'
#
loop_
_entity.id
_entity.type
_entity.pdbx_description
1 polymer ?
#
loop_
_entity_poly.entity_id
_entity_poly.type
_entity_poly.pdbx_seq_one_letter_code
_entity_poly.pdbx_strand_id
1 'polypeptide(L)'
;MDSRMLPTRFTQTNVGDMFIVRNAGNLVPHANLCGHEEITTEPAALELGCVINGIKHVIVCGHSDCKAMNMLHMMRNSDRTLQEMLKLSPLKAWLMRHGHSSAGKFAQLELSNFQAPLVFQAETPMRRFIAYIDPDNKFSEEDKLSQVNTLQQLQNIASYNFMRDGLTRGRVYIHALWFDIYTGDIYYFSRQQKMFVDVNENNMEKLEEEVLKYYT
;
A
#
# COMPACT_ATOMS: atom_id res chain seq x y z
N MET A 1 3.01 -5.09 14.43
CA MET A 1 2.95 -3.74 13.83
C MET A 1 4.25 -3.05 14.14
N ASP A 2 4.82 -2.30 13.19
CA ASP A 2 6.11 -1.63 13.42
C ASP A 2 5.93 -0.43 14.36
N SER A 3 6.58 -0.46 15.53
CA SER A 3 6.47 0.60 16.53
C SER A 3 7.18 1.89 16.14
N ARG A 4 8.09 1.84 15.16
CA ARG A 4 8.81 3.01 14.62
C ARG A 4 7.89 3.87 13.76
N MET A 5 6.81 3.29 13.24
CA MET A 5 5.83 3.97 12.40
C MET A 5 4.74 4.63 13.25
N LEU A 6 4.73 5.97 13.28
CA LEU A 6 3.67 6.76 13.89
C LEU A 6 3.31 7.93 12.97
N PRO A 7 2.35 7.76 12.04
CA PRO A 7 1.98 8.76 11.04
C PRO A 7 1.76 10.14 11.61
N THR A 8 0.98 10.24 12.69
CA THR A 8 0.63 11.51 13.30
C THR A 8 1.83 12.33 13.77
N ARG A 9 2.95 11.68 14.09
CA ARG A 9 4.16 12.37 14.55
C ARG A 9 4.92 13.01 13.41
N PHE A 10 5.07 12.31 12.29
CA PHE A 10 5.83 12.83 11.15
C PHE A 10 4.97 13.71 10.22
N THR A 11 3.64 13.58 10.26
CA THR A 11 2.72 14.51 9.58
C THR A 11 2.27 15.68 10.45
N GLN A 12 2.71 15.73 11.72
CA GLN A 12 2.34 16.78 12.70
C GLN A 12 0.82 17.00 12.84
N THR A 13 0.03 15.93 12.77
CA THR A 13 -1.43 16.00 12.87
C THR A 13 -1.91 15.90 14.32
N ASN A 14 -3.06 16.50 14.61
CA ASN A 14 -3.71 16.49 15.91
C ASN A 14 -4.63 15.27 16.11
N VAL A 15 -5.08 15.08 17.35
CA VAL A 15 -6.10 14.09 17.68
C VAL A 15 -7.39 14.42 16.91
N GLY A 16 -7.92 13.45 16.18
CA GLY A 16 -9.12 13.60 15.35
C GLY A 16 -8.84 13.84 13.88
N ASP A 17 -7.62 14.25 13.50
CA ASP A 17 -7.26 14.53 12.09
C ASP A 17 -7.12 13.24 11.27
N MET A 18 -6.77 12.13 11.92
CA MET A 18 -6.53 10.84 11.25
C MET A 18 -7.34 9.71 11.87
N PHE A 19 -8.02 8.95 11.00
CA PHE A 19 -8.57 7.64 11.33
C PHE A 19 -7.57 6.56 10.91
N ILE A 20 -6.95 5.88 11.90
CA ILE A 20 -5.74 5.07 11.67
C ILE A 20 -6.03 3.58 11.85
N VAL A 21 -5.69 2.80 10.83
CA VAL A 21 -5.65 1.33 10.87
C VAL A 21 -4.20 0.88 10.81
N ARG A 22 -3.81 -0.07 11.66
CA ARG A 22 -2.46 -0.64 11.67
C ARG A 22 -2.55 -2.16 11.70
N ASN A 23 -1.76 -2.81 10.85
CA ASN A 23 -1.56 -4.26 10.86
C ASN A 23 -0.11 -4.59 10.47
N ALA A 24 0.23 -5.88 10.37
CA ALA A 24 1.54 -6.30 9.91
C ALA A 24 1.66 -6.12 8.39
N GLY A 25 2.54 -5.22 7.95
CA GLY A 25 2.84 -4.99 6.54
C GLY A 25 1.87 -4.04 5.83
N ASN A 26 1.07 -3.26 6.58
CA ASN A 26 0.11 -2.28 6.04
C ASN A 26 -0.77 -2.86 4.91
N LEU A 27 -1.12 -4.14 5.05
CA LEU A 27 -1.84 -4.94 4.07
C LEU A 27 -3.34 -4.65 4.15
N VAL A 28 -3.99 -4.49 3.01
CA VAL A 28 -5.45 -4.48 2.92
C VAL A 28 -5.83 -5.71 2.11
N PRO A 29 -6.56 -6.69 2.67
CA PRO A 29 -7.01 -7.84 1.91
C PRO A 29 -7.76 -7.43 0.63
N HIS A 30 -7.55 -8.16 -0.45
CA HIS A 30 -8.34 -7.98 -1.67
C HIS A 30 -9.78 -8.46 -1.43
N ALA A 31 -10.79 -7.82 -2.02
CA ALA A 31 -12.20 -8.16 -1.81
C ALA A 31 -12.51 -9.64 -2.11
N ASN A 32 -11.95 -10.19 -3.19
CA ASN A 32 -12.08 -11.63 -3.53
C ASN A 32 -11.50 -12.61 -2.49
N LEU A 33 -10.69 -12.15 -1.54
CA LEU A 33 -10.15 -12.96 -0.45
C LEU A 33 -11.00 -12.89 0.84
N CYS A 34 -11.90 -11.90 0.92
CA CYS A 34 -12.82 -11.66 2.03
C CYS A 34 -14.22 -12.15 1.61
N GLY A 35 -14.52 -13.41 1.90
CA GLY A 35 -15.85 -14.00 1.69
C GLY A 35 -16.80 -13.74 2.86
N HIS A 36 -18.02 -14.27 2.79
CA HIS A 36 -19.03 -14.13 3.85
C HIS A 36 -18.61 -14.68 5.23
N GLU A 37 -17.62 -15.58 5.27
CA GLU A 37 -17.19 -16.27 6.50
C GLU A 37 -15.96 -15.64 7.16
N GLU A 38 -15.25 -14.73 6.47
CA GLU A 38 -14.00 -14.12 6.97
C GLU A 38 -14.00 -12.61 6.73
N ILE A 39 -14.28 -11.84 7.78
CA ILE A 39 -14.19 -10.38 7.80
C ILE A 39 -12.90 -9.98 8.54
N THR A 40 -12.09 -9.13 7.92
CA THR A 40 -10.95 -8.49 8.58
C THR A 40 -11.29 -7.04 8.95
N THR A 41 -10.46 -6.42 9.79
CA THR A 41 -10.74 -5.09 10.32
C THR A 41 -10.52 -3.98 9.29
N GLU A 42 -9.68 -4.19 8.28
CA GLU A 42 -9.35 -3.20 7.26
C GLU A 42 -10.56 -2.80 6.38
N PRO A 43 -11.33 -3.72 5.77
CA PRO A 43 -12.52 -3.33 5.01
C PRO A 43 -13.60 -2.68 5.89
N ALA A 44 -13.81 -3.17 7.12
CA ALA A 44 -14.76 -2.56 8.05
C ALA A 44 -14.36 -1.11 8.40
N ALA A 45 -13.06 -0.88 8.59
CA ALA A 45 -12.51 0.45 8.84
C ALA A 45 -12.63 1.38 7.62
N LEU A 46 -12.42 0.86 6.41
CA LEU A 46 -12.64 1.60 5.17
C LEU A 46 -14.11 2.03 5.01
N GLU A 47 -15.05 1.11 5.27
CA GLU A 47 -16.48 1.40 5.20
C GLU A 47 -16.88 2.44 6.26
N LEU A 48 -16.48 2.26 7.52
CA LEU A 48 -16.75 3.22 8.59
C LEU A 48 -16.15 4.60 8.30
N GLY A 49 -14.89 4.65 7.86
CA GLY A 49 -14.19 5.90 7.59
C GLY A 49 -14.75 6.62 6.35
N CYS A 50 -14.81 5.94 5.22
CA CYS A 50 -15.08 6.58 3.94
C CYS A 50 -16.58 6.66 3.61
N VAL A 51 -17.34 5.61 3.91
CA VAL A 51 -18.77 5.53 3.54
C VAL A 51 -19.64 6.17 4.61
N ILE A 52 -19.39 5.85 5.88
CA ILE A 52 -20.22 6.33 7.00
C ILE A 52 -19.78 7.74 7.43
N ASN A 53 -18.48 7.97 7.61
CA ASN A 53 -17.96 9.24 8.13
C ASN A 53 -17.48 10.23 7.05
N GLY A 54 -17.50 9.86 5.77
CA GLY A 54 -17.18 10.76 4.67
C GLY A 54 -15.70 11.17 4.57
N ILE A 55 -14.77 10.37 5.10
CA ILE A 55 -13.33 10.59 4.90
C ILE A 55 -13.01 10.54 3.41
N LYS A 56 -12.39 11.60 2.90
CA LYS A 56 -12.07 11.75 1.48
C LYS A 56 -10.74 11.14 1.07
N HIS A 57 -9.75 11.11 1.96
CA HIS A 57 -8.40 10.69 1.64
C HIS A 57 -8.02 9.44 2.41
N VAL A 58 -7.68 8.38 1.68
CA VAL A 58 -7.11 7.14 2.21
C VAL A 58 -5.64 7.10 1.83
N ILE A 59 -4.77 6.91 2.81
CA ILE A 59 -3.33 6.84 2.60
C ILE A 59 -2.85 5.45 3.02
N VAL A 60 -2.25 4.69 2.09
CA VAL A 60 -1.48 3.50 2.45
C VAL A 60 -0.05 3.96 2.73
N CYS A 61 0.42 3.72 3.96
CA CYS A 61 1.77 4.09 4.37
C CYS A 61 2.64 2.84 4.49
N GLY A 62 3.53 2.62 3.51
CA GLY A 62 4.63 1.67 3.62
C GLY A 62 5.85 2.28 4.30
N HIS A 63 6.90 1.48 4.48
CA HIS A 63 8.15 1.96 5.04
C HIS A 63 9.34 1.03 4.75
N SER A 64 10.55 1.56 4.92
CA SER A 64 11.80 0.78 4.88
C SER A 64 11.94 -0.13 6.10
N ASP A 65 12.72 -1.22 5.95
CA ASP A 65 12.95 -2.26 6.95
C ASP A 65 11.65 -2.81 7.58
N CYS A 66 10.62 -2.97 6.76
CA CYS A 66 9.36 -3.53 7.20
C CYS A 66 9.50 -5.02 7.49
N LYS A 67 9.60 -5.41 8.77
CA LYS A 67 9.80 -6.81 9.17
C LYS A 67 8.76 -7.79 8.61
N ALA A 68 7.55 -7.31 8.35
CA ALA A 68 6.53 -8.08 7.65
C ALA A 68 6.89 -8.33 6.17
N MET A 69 7.39 -7.32 5.47
CA MET A 69 7.84 -7.44 4.07
C MET A 69 9.14 -8.22 3.95
N ASN A 70 10.10 -8.04 4.87
CA ASN A 70 11.31 -8.87 4.90
C ASN A 70 10.93 -10.35 5.08
N MET A 71 9.98 -10.65 5.98
CA MET A 71 9.49 -12.00 6.17
C MET A 71 8.76 -12.53 4.91
N LEU A 72 7.96 -11.71 4.25
CA LEU A 72 7.30 -12.06 2.99
C LEU A 72 8.33 -12.36 1.88
N HIS A 73 9.36 -11.52 1.74
CA HIS A 73 10.47 -11.72 0.80
C HIS A 73 11.15 -13.06 1.07
N MET A 74 11.52 -13.34 2.31
CA MET A 74 12.15 -14.61 2.69
C MET A 74 11.30 -15.85 2.37
N MET A 75 9.97 -15.76 2.50
CA MET A 75 9.07 -16.90 2.28
C MET A 75 8.50 -17.00 0.86
N ARG A 76 8.76 -16.02 -0.03
CA ARG A 76 8.10 -15.94 -1.35
C ARG A 76 8.32 -17.18 -2.22
N ASN A 77 9.43 -17.88 -2.01
CA ASN A 77 9.82 -19.11 -2.71
C ASN A 77 9.57 -20.38 -1.89
N SER A 78 8.75 -20.32 -0.83
CA SER A 78 8.45 -21.48 0.00
C SER A 78 7.38 -22.36 -0.66
N ASP A 79 7.65 -23.67 -0.73
CA ASP A 79 6.68 -24.66 -1.25
C ASP A 79 5.56 -25.04 -0.25
N ARG A 80 5.56 -24.44 0.95
CA ARG A 80 4.53 -24.74 1.96
C ARG A 80 3.18 -24.22 1.52
N THR A 81 2.13 -24.95 1.86
CA THR A 81 0.74 -24.57 1.63
C THR A 81 0.24 -23.56 2.69
N LEU A 82 -0.81 -22.81 2.37
CA LEU A 82 -1.48 -21.93 3.32
C LEU A 82 -1.98 -22.68 4.57
N GLN A 83 -2.48 -23.91 4.41
CA GLN A 83 -2.97 -24.75 5.52
C GLN A 83 -1.85 -25.14 6.48
N GLU A 84 -0.64 -25.40 5.97
CA GLU A 84 0.54 -25.62 6.81
C GLU A 84 0.96 -24.34 7.52
N MET A 85 0.95 -23.20 6.82
CA MET A 85 1.30 -21.91 7.43
C MET A 85 0.33 -21.49 8.53
N LEU A 86 -0.98 -21.72 8.36
CA LEU A 86 -2.01 -21.46 9.37
C LEU A 86 -1.74 -22.21 10.67
N LYS A 87 -1.23 -23.44 10.59
CA LYS A 87 -0.86 -24.25 11.76
C LYS A 87 0.45 -23.81 12.42
N LEU A 88 1.34 -23.14 11.68
CA LEU A 88 2.67 -22.79 12.14
C LEU A 88 2.77 -21.38 12.71
N SER A 89 2.18 -20.40 12.02
CA SER A 89 2.33 -19.00 12.40
C SER A 89 1.21 -18.14 11.82
N PRO A 90 0.44 -17.43 12.67
CA PRO A 90 -0.59 -16.53 12.19
C PRO A 90 -0.01 -15.41 11.31
N LEU A 91 1.19 -14.92 11.62
CA LEU A 91 1.86 -13.89 10.80
C LEU A 91 2.24 -14.43 9.42
N LYS A 92 2.81 -15.63 9.35
CA LYS A 92 3.16 -16.22 8.04
C LYS A 92 1.92 -16.49 7.20
N ALA A 93 0.85 -16.99 7.81
CA ALA A 93 -0.42 -17.20 7.13
C ALA A 93 -1.03 -15.88 6.62
N TRP A 94 -1.02 -14.83 7.44
CA TRP A 94 -1.44 -13.48 7.06
C TRP A 94 -0.68 -12.96 5.84
N LEU A 95 0.66 -13.02 5.88
CA LEU A 95 1.52 -12.54 4.80
C LEU A 95 1.38 -13.39 3.53
N MET A 96 1.34 -14.71 3.69
CA MET A 96 1.18 -15.63 2.55
C MET A 96 -0.15 -15.40 1.85
N ARG A 97 -1.23 -15.18 2.60
CA ARG A 97 -2.57 -14.98 2.04
C ARG A 97 -2.74 -13.60 1.41
N HIS A 98 -2.39 -12.54 2.14
CA HIS A 98 -2.71 -11.17 1.73
C HIS A 98 -1.56 -10.44 1.02
N GLY A 99 -0.32 -10.92 1.18
CA GLY A 99 0.86 -10.43 0.45
C GLY A 99 1.17 -11.18 -0.84
N HIS A 100 0.41 -12.22 -1.20
CA HIS A 100 0.66 -13.04 -2.39
C HIS A 100 0.75 -12.22 -3.68
N SER A 101 -0.18 -11.28 -3.90
CA SER A 101 -0.19 -10.42 -5.08
C SER A 101 1.01 -9.47 -5.13
N SER A 102 1.42 -8.94 -3.98
CA SER A 102 2.64 -8.14 -3.84
C SER A 102 3.89 -8.95 -4.21
N ALA A 103 4.01 -10.17 -3.69
CA ALA A 103 5.12 -11.08 -3.99
C ALA A 103 5.14 -11.48 -5.48
N GLY A 104 3.98 -11.77 -6.08
CA GLY A 104 3.86 -12.10 -7.50
C GLY A 104 4.27 -10.94 -8.41
N LYS A 105 3.92 -9.69 -8.08
CA LYS A 105 4.41 -8.51 -8.80
C LYS A 105 5.90 -8.29 -8.59
N PHE A 106 6.40 -8.53 -7.39
CA PHE A 106 7.83 -8.44 -7.13
C PHE A 106 8.64 -9.43 -7.97
N ALA A 107 8.17 -10.68 -8.10
CA ALA A 107 8.79 -11.66 -8.99
C ALA A 107 8.83 -11.19 -10.46
N GLN A 108 7.82 -10.45 -10.93
CA GLN A 108 7.83 -9.85 -12.27
C GLN A 108 8.92 -8.78 -12.41
N LEU A 109 9.16 -7.98 -11.37
CA LEU A 109 10.27 -7.02 -11.36
C LEU A 109 11.63 -7.73 -11.40
N GLU A 110 11.80 -8.77 -10.59
CA GLU A 110 13.03 -9.58 -10.55
C GLU A 110 13.37 -10.12 -11.95
N LEU A 111 12.39 -10.65 -12.68
CA LEU A 111 12.55 -11.13 -14.06
C LEU A 111 13.02 -10.04 -15.03
N SER A 112 12.69 -8.77 -14.75
CA SER A 112 13.10 -7.62 -15.56
C SER A 112 14.37 -6.92 -15.04
N ASN A 113 15.03 -7.49 -14.02
CA ASN A 113 16.13 -6.86 -13.30
C ASN A 113 15.78 -5.43 -12.81
N PHE A 114 14.55 -5.27 -12.31
CA PHE A 114 13.99 -4.00 -11.81
C PHE A 114 13.91 -2.86 -12.85
N GLN A 115 14.05 -3.14 -14.15
CA GLN A 115 14.01 -2.11 -15.20
C GLN A 115 12.61 -1.91 -15.79
N ALA A 116 11.78 -2.95 -15.82
CA ALA A 116 10.44 -2.84 -16.38
C ALA A 116 9.47 -2.26 -15.34
N PRO A 117 8.53 -1.39 -15.75
CA PRO A 117 7.53 -0.90 -14.84
C PRO A 117 6.49 -1.97 -14.51
N LEU A 118 5.92 -1.88 -13.31
CA LEU A 118 4.75 -2.65 -12.93
C LEU A 118 3.47 -1.94 -13.37
N VAL A 119 2.47 -2.74 -13.76
CA VAL A 119 1.12 -2.26 -14.01
C VAL A 119 0.22 -2.69 -12.86
N PHE A 120 -0.44 -1.73 -12.23
CA PHE A 120 -1.47 -1.95 -11.22
C PHE A 120 -2.83 -1.64 -11.85
N GLN A 121 -3.79 -2.54 -11.68
CA GLN A 121 -5.11 -2.40 -12.31
C GLN A 121 -6.18 -2.97 -11.38
N ALA A 122 -7.09 -2.11 -10.95
CA ALA A 122 -8.31 -2.53 -10.28
C ALA A 122 -9.37 -3.00 -11.30
N GLU A 123 -10.40 -3.69 -10.81
CA GLU A 123 -11.52 -4.20 -11.63
C GLU A 123 -12.26 -3.08 -12.36
N THR A 124 -12.25 -1.86 -11.82
CA THR A 124 -12.78 -0.68 -12.51
C THR A 124 -11.71 -0.06 -13.44
N PRO A 125 -12.00 0.17 -14.73
CA PRO A 125 -11.03 0.67 -15.73
C PRO A 125 -10.33 1.98 -15.37
N MET A 126 -10.97 2.81 -14.54
CA MET A 126 -10.49 4.17 -14.21
C MET A 126 -9.27 4.22 -13.29
N ARG A 127 -8.73 3.08 -12.83
CA ARG A 127 -7.63 3.06 -11.84
C ARG A 127 -6.45 2.17 -12.23
N ARG A 128 -6.19 2.04 -13.53
CA ARG A 128 -4.91 1.52 -14.01
C ARG A 128 -3.82 2.57 -13.81
N PHE A 129 -2.70 2.17 -13.22
CA PHE A 129 -1.50 3.01 -13.16
C PHE A 129 -0.24 2.17 -13.37
N ILE A 130 0.82 2.86 -13.78
CA ILE A 130 2.14 2.29 -14.04
C ILE A 130 3.06 2.80 -12.95
N ALA A 131 3.95 1.94 -12.44
CA ALA A 131 4.93 2.32 -11.44
C ALA A 131 6.31 1.78 -11.76
N TYR A 132 7.31 2.64 -11.71
CA TYR A 132 8.72 2.29 -11.63
C TYR A 132 9.11 2.20 -10.16
N ILE A 133 9.71 1.08 -9.77
CA ILE A 133 10.08 0.81 -8.37
C ILE A 133 11.57 1.04 -8.23
N ASP A 134 11.93 2.08 -7.48
CA ASP A 134 13.32 2.46 -7.18
C ASP A 134 14.26 2.37 -8.40
N PRO A 135 14.02 3.16 -9.47
CA PRO A 135 14.83 3.10 -10.70
C PRO A 135 16.31 3.48 -10.47
N ASP A 136 16.59 4.26 -9.42
CA ASP A 136 17.94 4.66 -9.03
C ASP A 136 18.65 3.58 -8.18
N ASN A 137 17.97 2.47 -7.87
CA ASN A 137 18.49 1.35 -7.10
C ASN A 137 19.07 1.77 -5.72
N LYS A 138 18.37 2.65 -5.02
CA LYS A 138 18.77 3.19 -3.71
C LYS A 138 18.47 2.23 -2.57
N PHE A 139 17.49 1.35 -2.72
CA PHE A 139 16.92 0.56 -1.64
C PHE A 139 17.20 -0.94 -1.79
N SER A 140 17.14 -1.66 -0.67
CA SER A 140 17.22 -3.12 -0.62
C SER A 140 16.08 -3.78 -1.40
N GLU A 141 16.18 -5.06 -1.73
CA GLU A 141 15.10 -5.79 -2.37
C GLU A 141 13.84 -5.87 -1.48
N GLU A 142 14.03 -6.02 -0.18
CA GLU A 142 12.95 -6.04 0.80
C GLU A 142 12.21 -4.70 0.87
N ASP A 143 12.93 -3.59 0.73
CA ASP A 143 12.37 -2.24 0.68
C ASP A 143 11.68 -1.97 -0.67
N LYS A 144 12.23 -2.47 -1.78
CA LYS A 144 11.54 -2.47 -3.07
C LYS A 144 10.23 -3.28 -2.99
N LEU A 145 10.25 -4.43 -2.33
CA LEU A 145 9.03 -5.22 -2.08
C LEU A 145 8.04 -4.44 -1.20
N SER A 146 8.50 -3.67 -0.21
CA SER A 146 7.62 -2.85 0.61
C SER A 146 6.99 -1.69 -0.20
N GLN A 147 7.70 -1.10 -1.15
CA GLN A 147 7.13 -0.16 -2.12
C GLN A 147 6.08 -0.83 -3.01
N VAL A 148 6.38 -1.99 -3.62
CA VAL A 148 5.42 -2.78 -4.42
C VAL A 148 4.17 -3.09 -3.61
N ASN A 149 4.35 -3.54 -2.37
CA ASN A 149 3.26 -3.88 -1.47
C ASN A 149 2.37 -2.68 -1.20
N THR A 150 2.95 -1.51 -0.93
CA THR A 150 2.22 -0.26 -0.70
C THR A 150 1.30 0.06 -1.87
N LEU A 151 1.82 -0.02 -3.10
CA LEU A 151 1.05 0.22 -4.32
C LEU A 151 0.01 -0.87 -4.61
N GLN A 152 0.31 -2.13 -4.26
CA GLN A 152 -0.66 -3.23 -4.39
C GLN A 152 -1.89 -2.99 -3.51
N GLN A 153 -1.74 -2.36 -2.35
CA GLN A 153 -2.88 -2.10 -1.47
C GLN A 153 -3.82 -1.04 -2.03
N LEU A 154 -3.35 -0.10 -2.85
CA LEU A 154 -4.23 0.83 -3.58
C LEU A 154 -5.20 0.06 -4.49
N GLN A 155 -4.70 -0.99 -5.16
CA GLN A 155 -5.53 -1.87 -5.98
C GLN A 155 -6.50 -2.68 -5.12
N ASN A 156 -6.05 -3.22 -3.98
CA ASN A 156 -6.89 -4.01 -3.08
C ASN A 156 -8.04 -3.15 -2.50
N ILE A 157 -7.77 -1.93 -2.04
CA ILE A 157 -8.81 -0.99 -1.56
C ILE A 157 -9.83 -0.71 -2.67
N ALA A 158 -9.38 -0.52 -3.91
CA ALA A 158 -10.25 -0.25 -5.05
C ALA A 158 -11.09 -1.45 -5.52
N SER A 159 -10.83 -2.66 -5.02
CA SER A 159 -11.60 -3.87 -5.35
C SER A 159 -12.94 -3.96 -4.60
N TYR A 160 -13.11 -3.21 -3.51
CA TYR A 160 -14.32 -3.29 -2.69
C TYR A 160 -15.51 -2.56 -3.31
N ASN A 161 -16.65 -3.25 -3.41
CA ASN A 161 -17.88 -2.69 -3.98
C ASN A 161 -18.40 -1.47 -3.23
N PHE A 162 -18.33 -1.45 -1.89
CA PHE A 162 -18.78 -0.32 -1.07
C PHE A 162 -17.93 0.94 -1.29
N MET A 163 -16.69 0.79 -1.76
CA MET A 163 -15.83 1.93 -2.12
C MET A 163 -16.14 2.47 -3.52
N ARG A 164 -16.68 1.65 -4.42
CA ARG A 164 -16.81 1.95 -5.85
C ARG A 164 -17.41 3.34 -6.11
N ASP A 165 -18.56 3.65 -5.52
CA ASP A 165 -19.24 4.93 -5.77
C ASP A 165 -18.43 6.14 -5.28
N GLY A 166 -17.81 6.03 -4.11
CA GLY A 166 -16.91 7.09 -3.61
C GLY A 166 -15.70 7.29 -4.51
N LEU A 167 -15.14 6.19 -5.00
CA LEU A 167 -13.97 6.19 -5.87
C LEU A 167 -14.25 6.67 -7.30
N THR A 168 -15.44 6.42 -7.86
CA THR A 168 -15.81 6.83 -9.22
C THR A 168 -16.32 8.27 -9.29
N ARG A 169 -16.94 8.77 -8.23
CA ARG A 169 -17.49 10.13 -8.17
C ARG A 169 -16.53 11.18 -7.57
N GLY A 170 -15.26 10.84 -7.35
CA GLY A 170 -14.30 11.76 -6.75
C GLY A 170 -14.66 12.16 -5.30
N ARG A 171 -15.30 11.26 -4.55
CA ARG A 171 -15.56 11.48 -3.11
C ARG A 171 -14.47 10.86 -2.23
N VAL A 172 -13.80 9.83 -2.76
CA VAL A 172 -12.72 9.13 -2.08
C VAL A 172 -11.50 8.98 -3.00
N TYR A 173 -10.35 9.30 -2.44
CA TYR A 173 -9.05 9.38 -3.07
C TYR A 173 -8.08 8.47 -2.33
N ILE A 174 -7.26 7.71 -3.06
CA ILE A 174 -6.31 6.76 -2.47
C ILE A 174 -4.91 7.17 -2.87
N HIS A 175 -4.07 7.35 -1.87
CA HIS A 175 -2.68 7.81 -1.97
C HIS A 175 -1.75 6.75 -1.39
N ALA A 176 -0.47 6.81 -1.78
CA ALA A 176 0.58 6.00 -1.19
C ALA A 176 1.68 6.91 -0.65
N LEU A 177 2.03 6.69 0.61
CA LEU A 177 3.25 7.20 1.24
C LEU A 177 4.18 6.04 1.52
N TRP A 178 5.48 6.30 1.48
CA TRP A 178 6.51 5.34 1.86
C TRP A 178 7.56 6.06 2.68
N PHE A 179 7.80 5.60 3.91
CA PHE A 179 8.67 6.28 4.86
C PHE A 179 10.00 5.56 4.99
N ASP A 180 11.11 6.26 4.78
CA ASP A 180 12.41 5.70 5.11
C ASP A 180 12.70 5.92 6.59
N ILE A 181 12.68 4.84 7.38
CA ILE A 181 12.93 4.90 8.82
C ILE A 181 14.38 5.28 9.18
N TYR A 182 15.32 5.15 8.24
CA TYR A 182 16.74 5.41 8.50
C TYR A 182 17.07 6.88 8.32
N THR A 183 16.56 7.50 7.25
CA THR A 183 16.81 8.92 6.96
C THR A 183 15.72 9.82 7.56
N GLY A 184 14.51 9.30 7.76
CA GLY A 184 13.33 10.08 8.14
C GLY A 184 12.60 10.69 6.95
N ASP A 185 13.01 10.37 5.72
CA ASP A 185 12.41 10.92 4.50
C ASP A 185 11.04 10.30 4.23
N ILE A 186 10.12 11.12 3.72
CA ILE A 186 8.79 10.68 3.30
C ILE A 186 8.74 10.72 1.79
N TYR A 187 8.37 9.61 1.17
CA TYR A 187 8.16 9.52 -0.26
C TYR A 187 6.67 9.46 -0.56
N TYR A 188 6.21 10.25 -1.54
CA TYR A 188 4.86 10.20 -2.08
C TYR A 188 4.86 9.52 -3.45
N PHE A 189 3.88 8.66 -3.72
CA PHE A 189 3.73 8.10 -5.06
C PHE A 189 3.12 9.13 -6.02
N SER A 190 3.95 9.74 -6.86
CA SER A 190 3.51 10.63 -7.93
C SER A 190 2.97 9.81 -9.11
N ARG A 191 1.71 10.06 -9.49
CA ARG A 191 1.11 9.54 -10.72
C ARG A 191 1.73 10.15 -11.96
N GLN A 192 2.13 11.42 -11.88
CA GLN A 192 2.78 12.11 -13.00
C GLN A 192 4.15 11.50 -13.29
N GLN A 193 4.95 11.29 -12.26
CA GLN A 193 6.30 10.71 -12.38
C GLN A 193 6.30 9.18 -12.38
N LYS A 194 5.17 8.54 -12.01
CA LYS A 194 4.99 7.08 -11.96
C LYS A 194 5.95 6.38 -11.00
N MET A 195 6.34 7.04 -9.92
CA MET A 195 7.28 6.49 -8.93
C MET A 195 7.09 7.17 -7.57
N PHE A 196 7.69 6.57 -6.54
CA PHE A 196 7.87 7.24 -5.25
C PHE A 196 8.89 8.37 -5.41
N VAL A 197 8.51 9.57 -5.01
CA VAL A 197 9.36 10.75 -5.00
C VAL A 197 9.46 11.28 -3.59
N ASP A 198 10.67 11.61 -3.17
CA ASP A 198 10.93 12.24 -1.87
C ASP A 198 10.13 13.55 -1.77
N VAL A 199 9.51 13.81 -0.62
CA VAL A 199 8.73 15.02 -0.37
C VAL A 199 9.64 16.04 0.30
N ASN A 200 9.96 17.11 -0.42
CA ASN A 200 10.83 18.17 0.07
C ASN A 200 10.38 19.57 -0.37
N GLU A 201 11.03 20.59 0.16
CA GLU A 201 10.75 22.00 -0.10
C GLU A 201 10.78 22.38 -1.59
N ASN A 202 11.50 21.64 -2.43
CA ASN A 202 11.64 21.97 -3.86
C ASN A 202 10.52 21.39 -4.73
N ASN A 203 9.76 20.41 -4.21
CA ASN A 203 8.71 19.74 -4.98
C ASN A 203 7.33 19.72 -4.31
N MET A 204 7.23 20.19 -3.07
CA MET A 204 5.98 20.21 -2.31
C MET A 204 4.83 20.88 -3.07
N GLU A 205 5.04 22.08 -3.63
CA GLU A 205 4.01 22.81 -4.38
C GLU A 205 3.52 22.01 -5.60
N LYS A 206 4.44 21.37 -6.34
CA LYS A 206 4.09 20.55 -7.51
C LYS A 206 3.31 19.30 -7.12
N LEU A 207 3.67 18.68 -5.99
CA LEU A 207 2.94 17.52 -5.46
C LEU A 207 1.54 17.92 -4.98
N GLU A 208 1.41 19.09 -4.37
CA GLU A 208 0.10 19.63 -3.97
C GLU A 208 -0.78 19.93 -5.19
N GLU A 209 -0.23 20.57 -6.22
CA GLU A 209 -0.93 20.77 -7.49
C GLU A 209 -1.34 19.44 -8.15
N GLU A 210 -0.48 18.42 -8.09
CA GLU A 210 -0.80 17.07 -8.56
C GLU A 210 -1.98 16.49 -7.76
N VAL A 211 -1.96 16.62 -6.43
CA VAL A 211 -3.05 16.15 -5.57
C VAL A 211 -4.35 16.86 -5.94
N LEU A 212 -4.34 18.19 -6.09
CA LEU A 212 -5.52 18.94 -6.50
C LEU A 212 -6.02 18.51 -7.90
N LYS A 213 -5.12 18.37 -8.87
CA LYS A 213 -5.48 18.03 -10.24
C LYS A 213 -6.10 16.64 -10.40
N TYR A 214 -5.60 15.64 -9.67
CA TYR A 214 -6.04 14.26 -9.81
C TYR A 214 -7.03 13.82 -8.73
N TYR A 215 -7.17 14.61 -7.67
CA TYR A 215 -7.90 14.22 -6.46
C TYR A 215 -8.71 15.38 -5.82
N THR A 216 -9.08 16.42 -6.57
CA THR A 216 -10.21 17.33 -6.24
C THR A 216 -11.13 17.52 -7.43
#